data_AF-A0A0S8CJZ5-F1
#
_entry.id   AF-A0A0S8CJZ5-F1
#
_cell.length_a   1.000
_cell.length_b   1.000
_cell.length_c   1.000
_cell.angle_alpha   90.00
_cell.angle_beta   90.00
_cell.angle_gamma   90.00
#
_symmetry.space_group_name_H-M   'P 1'
#
loop_
_entity.id
_entity.type
_entity.pdbx_description
1 polymer ?
#
loop_
_entity_poly.entity_id
_entity_poly.type
_entity_poly.pdbx_seq_one_letter_code
_entity_poly.pdbx_strand_id
1 'polypeptide(L)'
;LNVEEGMVIRTNTDRVRKLRRNIAELLVAQAPNSRAIQDMAVRCGVKEVRYPFRNEDCVLCGRCVRVCTEVWKARAIGFVGRGKDRHVDYPFGIQPNFCKLCGSCVQLCPMTITPCDGPMKPGEEYLCGKCESQLMIAEPTPDHCVWCKLGESFGCGRYA
;
A
#
# COMPACT_ATOMS: atom_id res chain seq x y z
N LEU A 1 -23.88 1.40 3.07
CA LEU A 1 -25.04 1.14 2.18
C LEU A 1 -25.16 -0.36 2.10
N ASN A 2 -26.31 -0.88 2.52
CA ASN A 2 -26.61 -2.30 2.35
C ASN A 2 -27.26 -2.48 0.97
N VAL A 3 -27.20 -3.71 0.44
CA VAL A 3 -27.91 -4.05 -0.81
C VAL A 3 -29.41 -4.08 -0.55
N GLU A 4 -30.20 -3.64 -1.53
CA GLU A 4 -31.67 -3.57 -1.43
C GLU A 4 -32.30 -4.20 -2.68
N GLU A 5 -33.49 -4.78 -2.51
CA GLU A 5 -34.26 -5.39 -3.60
C GLU A 5 -34.60 -4.35 -4.67
N GLY A 6 -34.47 -4.71 -5.95
CA GLY A 6 -34.66 -3.79 -7.07
C GLY A 6 -33.52 -2.79 -7.32
N MET A 7 -32.41 -2.84 -6.58
CA MET A 7 -31.26 -1.95 -6.80
C MET A 7 -30.53 -2.27 -8.12
N VAL A 8 -30.36 -1.27 -8.99
CA VAL A 8 -29.61 -1.40 -10.25
C VAL A 8 -28.22 -0.75 -10.12
N ILE A 9 -27.17 -1.57 -10.17
CA ILE A 9 -25.78 -1.14 -9.98
C ILE A 9 -25.05 -1.04 -11.32
N ARG A 10 -24.48 0.13 -11.63
CA ARG A 10 -23.63 0.34 -12.80
C ARG A 10 -22.19 0.65 -12.37
N THR A 11 -21.30 -0.33 -12.51
CA THR A 11 -19.92 -0.27 -11.98
C THR A 11 -18.87 0.23 -12.97
N ASN A 12 -19.24 0.49 -14.23
CA ASN A 12 -18.31 0.82 -15.32
C ASN A 12 -18.76 2.00 -16.21
N THR A 13 -19.52 2.94 -15.66
CA THR A 13 -19.87 4.18 -16.38
C THR A 13 -18.67 5.12 -16.48
N ASP A 14 -18.69 6.07 -17.42
CA ASP A 14 -17.61 7.06 -17.56
C ASP A 14 -17.36 7.87 -16.28
N ARG A 15 -18.42 8.18 -15.54
CA ARG A 15 -18.32 8.84 -14.23
C ARG A 15 -17.49 8.01 -13.24
N VAL A 16 -17.77 6.71 -13.14
CA VAL A 16 -17.06 5.80 -12.23
C VAL A 16 -15.60 5.61 -12.67
N ARG A 17 -15.36 5.45 -13.98
CA ARG A 17 -14.01 5.31 -14.53
C ARG A 17 -13.15 6.55 -14.27
N LYS A 18 -13.70 7.75 -14.49
CA LYS A 18 -13.03 9.03 -14.19
C LYS A 18 -12.73 9.17 -12.69
N LEU A 19 -13.67 8.81 -11.82
CA LEU A 19 -13.46 8.85 -10.37
C LEU A 19 -12.34 7.90 -9.92
N ARG A 20 -12.35 6.65 -10.40
CA ARG A 20 -11.30 5.66 -10.10
C ARG A 20 -9.93 6.14 -10.57
N ARG A 21 -9.84 6.67 -11.80
CA ARG A 21 -8.59 7.24 -12.34
C ARG A 21 -8.05 8.35 -11.44
N ASN A 22 -8.88 9.30 -11.03
CA ASN A 22 -8.46 10.41 -10.17
C ASN A 22 -7.94 9.93 -8.80
N ILE A 23 -8.64 8.97 -8.18
CA ILE A 23 -8.21 8.42 -6.88
C ILE A 23 -6.90 7.63 -7.03
N ALA A 24 -6.79 6.80 -8.07
CA ALA A 24 -5.61 5.99 -8.29
C ALA A 24 -4.37 6.83 -8.63
N GLU A 25 -4.54 7.94 -9.36
CA GLU A 25 -3.49 8.93 -9.61
C GLU A 25 -2.97 9.57 -8.32
N LEU A 26 -3.85 9.94 -7.39
CA LEU A 26 -3.44 10.48 -6.09
C LEU A 26 -2.68 9.44 -5.25
N LEU A 27 -3.13 8.17 -5.28
CA LEU A 27 -2.48 7.10 -4.53
C LEU A 27 -1.07 6.81 -5.05
N VAL A 28 -0.89 6.75 -6.38
CA VAL A 28 0.44 6.53 -6.96
C VAL A 28 1.34 7.75 -6.83
N ALA A 29 0.80 8.97 -6.86
CA ALA A 29 1.58 10.16 -6.52
C ALA A 29 2.11 10.10 -5.08
N GLN A 30 1.31 9.58 -4.16
CA GLN A 30 1.68 9.44 -2.76
C GLN A 30 2.77 8.38 -2.55
N ALA A 31 2.58 7.21 -3.16
CA ALA A 31 3.33 5.99 -2.85
C ALA A 31 3.68 5.20 -4.12
N PRO A 32 4.48 5.77 -5.05
CA PRO A 32 4.88 5.08 -6.28
C PRO A 32 5.91 3.98 -6.01
N ASN A 33 6.55 3.99 -4.84
CA ASN A 33 7.45 2.97 -4.32
C ASN A 33 6.75 1.63 -3.97
N SER A 34 5.47 1.45 -4.31
CA SER A 34 4.74 0.19 -4.16
C SER A 34 4.19 -0.30 -5.50
N ARG A 35 4.55 -1.54 -5.86
CA ARG A 35 4.01 -2.21 -7.06
C ARG A 35 2.49 -2.36 -7.01
N ALA A 36 1.92 -2.61 -5.83
CA ALA A 36 0.48 -2.76 -5.67
C ALA A 36 -0.26 -1.46 -6.05
N ILE A 37 0.33 -0.32 -5.68
CA ILE A 37 -0.22 1.00 -5.99
C ILE A 37 -0.02 1.34 -7.46
N GLN A 38 1.15 1.06 -8.03
CA GLN A 38 1.40 1.21 -9.47
C GLN A 38 0.42 0.39 -10.30
N ASP A 39 0.21 -0.89 -9.97
CA ASP A 39 -0.72 -1.79 -10.67
C ASP A 39 -2.16 -1.25 -10.62
N MET A 40 -2.62 -0.79 -9.45
CA MET A 40 -3.94 -0.16 -9.33
C MET A 40 -4.09 1.09 -10.20
N ALA A 41 -3.06 1.95 -10.26
CA ALA A 41 -3.06 3.15 -11.08
C ALA A 41 -3.13 2.82 -12.57
N VAL A 42 -2.28 1.89 -13.02
CA VAL A 42 -2.24 1.46 -14.41
C VAL A 42 -3.56 0.80 -14.85
N ARG A 43 -4.18 -0.04 -14.01
CA ARG A 43 -5.52 -0.62 -14.26
C ARG A 43 -6.63 0.44 -14.38
N CYS A 44 -6.45 1.60 -13.77
CA CYS A 44 -7.36 2.74 -13.91
C CYS A 44 -7.03 3.63 -15.14
N GLY A 45 -6.05 3.24 -15.94
CA GLY A 45 -5.56 3.95 -17.12
C GLY A 45 -4.74 5.19 -16.78
N VAL A 46 -4.06 5.21 -15.63
CA VAL A 46 -3.09 6.25 -15.26
C VAL A 46 -1.74 5.86 -15.85
N LYS A 47 -1.20 6.72 -16.70
CA LYS A 47 0.15 6.59 -17.28
C LYS A 47 1.02 7.79 -16.95
N GLU A 48 0.44 8.98 -17.07
CA GLU A 48 1.05 10.24 -16.67
C GLU A 48 0.38 10.71 -15.38
N VAL A 49 1.18 11.19 -14.44
CA VAL A 49 0.72 11.64 -13.13
C VAL A 49 0.98 13.14 -13.01
N ARG A 50 -0.07 13.90 -12.67
CA ARG A 50 -0.02 15.37 -12.60
C ARG A 50 0.66 15.91 -11.34
N TYR A 51 0.87 15.05 -10.34
CA TYR A 51 1.39 15.43 -9.02
C TYR A 51 2.78 14.81 -8.81
N PRO A 52 3.68 15.50 -8.10
CA PRO A 52 4.99 14.97 -7.83
C PRO A 52 4.91 13.71 -6.97
N PHE A 53 5.81 12.78 -7.24
CA PHE A 53 5.99 11.56 -6.46
C PHE A 53 6.55 11.88 -5.07
N ARG A 54 5.81 11.48 -4.02
CA ARG A 54 6.17 11.74 -2.61
C ARG A 54 6.95 10.60 -1.95
N ASN A 55 6.89 9.39 -2.50
CA ASN A 55 7.56 8.19 -1.96
C ASN A 55 7.24 7.93 -0.48
N GLU A 56 5.98 8.11 -0.07
CA GLU A 56 5.59 7.73 1.30
C GLU A 56 5.49 6.21 1.46
N ASP A 57 5.84 5.73 2.65
CA ASP A 57 5.85 4.30 2.98
C ASP A 57 4.48 3.77 3.43
N CYS A 58 3.43 4.61 3.41
CA CYS A 58 2.08 4.24 3.82
C CYS A 58 1.00 5.00 3.06
N VAL A 59 0.00 4.27 2.53
CA VAL A 59 -1.21 4.87 1.91
C VAL A 59 -2.42 4.92 2.86
N LEU A 60 -2.21 4.72 4.16
CA LEU A 60 -3.25 4.74 5.20
C LEU A 60 -4.46 3.84 4.93
N CYS A 61 -4.28 2.72 4.21
CA CYS A 61 -5.36 1.79 3.85
C CYS A 61 -6.02 1.08 5.05
N GLY A 62 -5.34 1.04 6.20
CA GLY A 62 -5.86 0.45 7.44
C GLY A 62 -5.94 -1.08 7.47
N ARG A 63 -5.44 -1.80 6.47
CA ARG A 63 -5.46 -3.28 6.44
C ARG A 63 -4.73 -3.89 7.64
N CYS A 64 -3.56 -3.35 7.99
CA CYS A 64 -2.76 -3.76 9.15
C CYS A 64 -3.48 -3.55 10.49
N VAL A 65 -4.07 -2.36 10.69
CA VAL A 65 -4.84 -2.02 11.90
C VAL A 65 -6.07 -2.92 12.01
N ARG A 66 -6.76 -3.16 10.88
CA ARG A 66 -7.95 -4.01 10.83
C ARG A 66 -7.64 -5.46 11.19
N VAL A 67 -6.62 -6.08 10.60
CA VAL A 67 -6.26 -7.47 10.94
C VAL A 67 -5.83 -7.60 12.41
N CYS A 68 -5.08 -6.64 12.93
CA CYS A 68 -4.64 -6.64 14.32
C CYS A 68 -5.82 -6.55 15.30
N THR A 69 -6.85 -5.78 14.94
CA THR A 69 -8.03 -5.52 15.77
C THR A 69 -9.10 -6.59 15.63
N GLU A 70 -9.40 -7.02 14.41
CA GLU A 70 -10.56 -7.86 14.11
C GLU A 70 -10.24 -9.35 14.17
N VAL A 71 -9.09 -9.77 13.62
CA VAL A 71 -8.66 -11.17 13.57
C VAL A 71 -7.93 -11.56 14.84
N TRP A 72 -6.86 -10.83 15.17
CA TRP A 72 -6.00 -11.21 16.29
C TRP A 72 -6.50 -10.72 17.66
N LYS A 73 -7.46 -9.79 17.66
CA LYS A 73 -8.00 -9.10 18.85
C LYS A 73 -6.92 -8.45 19.74
N ALA A 74 -5.73 -8.20 19.19
CA ALA A 74 -4.60 -7.68 19.94
C ALA A 74 -4.67 -6.15 20.07
N ARG A 75 -5.15 -5.45 19.03
CA ARG A 75 -5.20 -3.96 18.99
C ARG A 75 -3.83 -3.31 19.29
N ALA A 76 -2.75 -3.96 18.85
CA ALA A 76 -1.38 -3.53 19.11
C ALA A 76 -0.95 -2.32 18.30
N ILE A 77 -1.54 -2.10 17.12
CA ILE A 77 -1.22 -0.96 16.24
C ILE A 77 -2.50 -0.18 15.91
N GLY A 78 -2.35 1.11 15.65
CA GLY A 78 -3.46 2.01 15.34
C GLY A 78 -3.03 3.17 14.45
N PHE A 79 -3.98 4.07 14.16
CA PHE A 79 -3.66 5.35 13.53
C PHE A 79 -3.30 6.37 14.61
N VAL A 80 -2.11 6.97 14.49
CA VAL A 80 -1.59 8.00 15.38
C VAL A 80 -1.44 9.30 14.58
N GLY A 81 -1.55 10.45 15.26
CA GLY A 81 -1.48 11.77 14.63
C GLY A 81 -2.78 12.19 13.94
N ARG A 82 -2.74 13.34 13.26
CA ARG A 82 -3.88 13.96 12.55
C ARG A 82 -3.41 14.65 11.28
N GLY A 83 -4.32 14.77 10.30
CA GLY A 83 -4.03 15.45 9.04
C GLY A 83 -2.84 14.84 8.31
N LYS A 84 -1.87 15.68 7.94
CA LYS A 84 -0.62 15.30 7.26
C LYS A 84 0.31 14.45 8.13
N ASP A 85 0.23 14.56 9.46
CA ASP A 85 1.09 13.84 10.40
C ASP A 85 0.48 12.48 10.80
N ARG A 86 -0.60 12.07 10.14
CA ARG A 86 -1.29 10.80 10.42
C ARG A 86 -0.49 9.64 9.86
N HIS A 87 -0.15 8.67 10.71
CA HIS A 87 0.61 7.48 10.35
C HIS A 87 0.11 6.26 11.15
N VAL A 88 0.60 5.07 10.80
CA VAL A 88 0.32 3.84 11.55
C VAL A 88 1.49 3.60 12.49
N ASP A 89 1.19 3.42 13.78
CA ASP A 89 2.21 3.14 14.80
C ASP A 89 1.59 2.36 15.98
N TYR A 90 2.46 1.94 16.90
CA TYR A 90 2.09 1.48 18.22
C TYR A 90 1.55 2.64 19.09
N PRO A 91 0.70 2.36 20.08
CA PRO A 91 0.35 3.34 21.11
C PRO A 91 1.62 3.92 21.75
N PHE A 92 1.74 5.24 21.74
CA PHE A 92 2.91 5.97 22.27
C PHE A 92 4.25 5.61 21.60
N GLY A 93 4.24 5.01 20.41
CA GLY A 93 5.45 4.58 19.69
C GLY A 93 6.18 3.40 20.33
N ILE A 94 5.58 2.73 21.33
CA ILE A 94 6.19 1.62 22.06
C ILE A 94 5.42 0.34 21.75
N GLN A 95 6.14 -0.68 21.28
CA GLN A 95 5.53 -1.99 21.03
C GLN A 95 4.94 -2.55 22.34
N PRO A 96 3.63 -2.80 22.40
CA PRO A 96 3.01 -3.29 23.62
C PRO A 96 3.28 -4.78 23.82
N ASN A 97 3.36 -5.21 25.08
CA ASN A 97 3.58 -6.62 25.46
C ASN A 97 2.49 -7.58 24.98
N PHE A 98 1.29 -7.08 24.66
CA PHE A 98 0.20 -7.88 24.10
C PHE A 98 0.28 -8.04 22.57
N CYS A 99 1.30 -7.48 21.92
CA CYS A 99 1.59 -7.75 20.52
C CYS A 99 2.03 -9.21 20.35
N LYS A 100 1.32 -9.97 19.52
CA LYS A 100 1.59 -11.40 19.29
C LYS A 100 2.79 -11.69 18.38
N LEU A 101 3.44 -10.66 17.83
CA LEU A 101 4.55 -10.79 16.86
C LEU A 101 4.25 -11.70 15.64
N CYS A 102 2.99 -11.82 15.26
CA CYS A 102 2.53 -12.74 14.20
C CYS A 102 2.89 -12.30 12.76
N GLY A 103 3.37 -11.08 12.54
CA GLY A 103 3.74 -10.57 11.20
C GLY A 103 2.59 -10.29 10.23
N SER A 104 1.32 -10.58 10.57
CA SER A 104 0.20 -10.42 9.62
C SER A 104 -0.03 -8.98 9.14
N CYS A 105 0.33 -7.99 9.96
CA CYS A 105 0.27 -6.57 9.58
C CYS A 105 1.18 -6.25 8.39
N VAL A 106 2.35 -6.91 8.31
CA VAL A 106 3.33 -6.76 7.23
C VAL A 106 2.89 -7.54 6.00
N GLN A 107 2.49 -8.81 6.17
CA GLN A 107 2.08 -9.67 5.04
C GLN A 107 0.90 -9.08 4.25
N LEU A 108 -0.01 -8.37 4.91
CA LEU A 108 -1.16 -7.71 4.28
C LEU A 108 -0.87 -6.25 3.87
N CYS A 109 0.31 -5.71 4.12
CA CYS A 109 0.57 -4.33 3.74
C CYS A 109 0.85 -4.27 2.23
N PRO A 110 0.14 -3.43 1.43
CA PRO A 110 0.40 -3.30 -0.01
C PRO A 110 1.75 -2.66 -0.32
N MET A 111 2.34 -1.96 0.66
CA MET A 111 3.62 -1.26 0.51
C MET A 111 4.83 -2.18 0.48
N THR A 112 4.64 -3.46 0.79
CA THR A 112 5.71 -4.45 0.90
C THR A 112 6.07 -5.08 -0.45
N ILE A 113 5.24 -4.84 -1.47
CA ILE A 113 5.45 -5.34 -2.82
C ILE A 113 6.29 -4.33 -3.59
N THR A 114 7.55 -4.70 -3.81
CA THR A 114 8.54 -3.84 -4.45
C THR A 114 8.21 -3.59 -5.93
N PRO A 115 8.24 -2.33 -6.38
CA PRO A 115 8.02 -1.97 -7.77
C PRO A 115 9.18 -2.43 -8.65
N CYS A 116 8.96 -2.45 -9.96
CA CYS A 116 10.06 -2.54 -10.91
C CYS A 116 10.92 -1.27 -10.88
N ASP A 117 12.12 -1.30 -11.46
CA ASP A 117 13.01 -0.14 -11.64
C ASP A 117 12.44 0.98 -12.55
N GLY A 118 11.13 0.94 -12.83
CA GLY A 118 10.40 1.94 -13.60
C GLY A 118 10.52 3.36 -13.01
N PRO A 119 10.07 4.38 -13.75
CA PRO A 119 10.57 5.75 -13.63
C PRO A 119 10.07 6.38 -12.33
N MET A 120 10.80 6.16 -11.25
CA MET A 120 10.73 6.93 -10.02
C MET A 120 11.82 8.02 -10.07
N LYS A 121 11.98 8.66 -11.23
CA LYS A 121 12.87 9.80 -11.39
C LYS A 121 12.09 11.07 -11.09
N PRO A 122 12.56 11.92 -10.15
CA PRO A 122 11.95 13.23 -9.93
C PRO A 122 11.87 14.03 -11.23
N GLY A 123 10.68 14.52 -11.58
CA GLY A 123 10.44 15.27 -12.83
C GLY A 123 10.06 14.42 -14.04
N GLU A 124 10.01 13.09 -13.90
CA GLU A 124 9.47 12.16 -14.89
C GLU A 124 8.37 11.30 -14.24
N GLU A 125 7.24 11.92 -13.87
CA GLU A 125 6.09 11.28 -13.20
C GLU A 125 5.27 10.39 -14.18
N TYR A 126 5.91 9.33 -14.66
CA TYR A 126 5.39 8.42 -15.66
C TYR A 126 5.38 6.97 -15.18
N LEU A 127 4.33 6.23 -15.55
CA LEU A 127 4.19 4.80 -15.32
C LEU A 127 4.32 4.07 -16.66
N CYS A 128 5.34 3.21 -16.77
CA CYS A 128 5.65 2.52 -18.02
C CYS A 128 4.61 1.49 -18.47
N GLY A 129 3.69 1.09 -17.59
CA GLY A 129 2.61 0.14 -17.87
C GLY A 129 3.05 -1.32 -18.08
N LYS A 130 4.36 -1.62 -18.06
CA LYS A 130 4.90 -2.97 -18.26
C LYS A 130 4.45 -3.97 -17.20
N CYS A 131 3.97 -3.49 -16.04
CA CYS A 131 3.47 -4.32 -14.95
C CYS A 131 2.10 -4.96 -15.26
N GLU A 132 1.32 -4.45 -16.24
CA GLU A 132 0.04 -5.08 -16.64
C GLU A 132 0.21 -6.54 -17.09
N SER A 133 1.37 -6.90 -17.62
CA SER A 133 1.65 -8.25 -18.14
C SER A 133 2.08 -9.26 -17.07
N GLN A 134 2.38 -8.83 -15.84
CA GLN A 134 2.85 -9.71 -14.77
C GLN A 134 1.78 -9.99 -13.71
N LEU A 135 0.57 -10.38 -14.15
CA LEU A 135 -0.51 -10.90 -13.29
C LEU A 135 -0.20 -12.27 -12.66
N MET A 136 1.00 -12.81 -12.89
CA MET A 136 1.50 -13.95 -12.14
C MET A 136 1.86 -13.43 -10.75
N ILE A 137 1.21 -14.01 -9.74
CA ILE A 137 1.67 -14.02 -8.35
C ILE A 137 3.19 -14.03 -8.39
N ALA A 138 3.83 -13.02 -7.80
CA ALA A 138 5.27 -13.07 -7.62
C ALA A 138 5.55 -14.39 -6.89
N GLU A 139 6.11 -15.36 -7.62
CA GLU A 139 6.62 -16.56 -6.99
C GLU A 139 7.56 -16.07 -5.89
N PRO A 140 7.42 -16.57 -4.65
CA PRO A 140 8.34 -16.20 -3.59
C PRO A 140 9.72 -16.65 -4.05
N THR A 141 10.51 -15.71 -4.55
CA THR A 141 11.90 -15.99 -4.88
C THR A 141 12.60 -16.18 -3.54
N PRO A 142 13.07 -17.40 -3.23
CA PRO A 142 13.96 -17.55 -2.10
C PRO A 142 15.18 -16.67 -2.40
N ASP A 143 15.70 -16.01 -1.37
CA ASP A 143 16.98 -15.28 -1.39
C ASP A 143 16.92 -13.77 -1.73
N HIS A 144 15.78 -13.21 -2.11
CA HIS A 144 15.63 -11.75 -2.15
C HIS A 144 15.03 -11.21 -0.85
N CYS A 145 15.91 -10.84 0.08
CA CYS A 145 15.56 -9.98 1.21
C CYS A 145 15.26 -8.56 0.66
N VAL A 146 14.01 -8.29 0.27
CA VAL A 146 13.61 -7.06 -0.44
C VAL A 146 13.44 -5.83 0.46
N TRP A 147 13.95 -5.89 1.70
CA TRP A 147 13.69 -4.91 2.76
C TRP A 147 15.00 -4.41 3.38
N CYS A 148 15.47 -3.25 2.93
CA CYS A 148 16.52 -2.48 3.59
C CYS A 148 16.01 -1.04 3.64
N LYS A 149 15.17 -0.66 4.63
CA LYS A 149 15.59 -0.22 5.98
C LYS A 149 14.69 -0.68 7.15
N LEU A 150 13.55 -1.31 6.89
CA LEU A 150 12.66 -1.77 7.97
C LEU A 150 13.28 -2.85 8.88
N GLY A 151 14.35 -3.51 8.44
CA GLY A 151 15.07 -4.53 9.20
C GLY A 151 15.96 -3.98 10.34
N GLU A 152 16.28 -2.68 10.36
CA GLU A 152 17.12 -2.09 11.42
C GLU A 152 16.44 -2.15 12.78
N SER A 153 15.12 -1.94 12.84
CA SER A 153 14.36 -1.93 14.10
C SER A 153 13.95 -3.32 14.60
N PHE A 154 14.17 -4.38 13.81
CA PHE A 154 13.63 -5.73 14.06
C PHE A 154 14.69 -6.83 14.17
N GLY A 155 15.97 -6.49 14.31
CA GLY A 155 17.02 -7.47 14.63
C GLY A 155 17.22 -8.54 13.54
N CYS A 156 17.23 -8.14 12.27
CA CYS A 156 17.56 -9.04 11.18
C CYS A 156 19.05 -9.45 11.26
N GLY A 157 19.34 -10.76 11.23
CA GLY A 157 20.71 -11.32 11.34
C GLY A 157 21.69 -10.94 10.22
N ARG A 158 21.28 -10.12 9.25
CA ARG A 158 22.15 -9.49 8.24
C ARG A 158 22.84 -8.21 8.75
N TYR A 159 22.37 -7.66 9.89
CA TYR A 159 22.94 -6.50 10.59
C TYR A 159 23.57 -6.88 11.94
N ALA A 160 23.77 -8.17 12.21
CA ALA A 160 24.56 -8.66 13.32
C ALA A 160 26.05 -8.61 12.98
#